data_AF-A0A314V533-F1
#
_entry.id   AF-A0A314V533-F1
#
_cell.length_a   1.000
_cell.length_b   1.000
_cell.length_c   1.000
_cell.angle_alpha   90.00
_cell.angle_beta   90.00
_cell.angle_gamma   90.00
#
_symmetry.space_group_name_H-M   'P 1'
#
loop_
_entity.id
_entity.type
_entity.pdbx_description
1 polymer ?
#
loop_
_entity_poly.entity_id
_entity_poly.type
_entity_poly.pdbx_seq_one_letter_code
_entity_poly.pdbx_strand_id
1 'polypeptide(L)'
;MARKDNLPEVSINDLFTSGETARILVEFLEVEITSIVLLKGIYPPGAFERRKYMNLVVHSARHPELRDYILSAVSGLHPFIQKD
;
A
#
# COMPACT_ATOMS: atom_id res chain seq x y z
N MET A 1 25.83 -12.33 -37.29
CA MET A 1 25.44 -13.05 -36.06
C MET A 1 25.57 -12.07 -34.91
N ALA A 2 24.51 -11.28 -34.66
CA ALA A 2 24.52 -10.24 -33.64
C ALA A 2 24.18 -10.85 -32.28
N ARG A 3 25.01 -10.57 -31.26
CA ARG A 3 24.83 -11.04 -29.88
C ARG A 3 23.55 -10.41 -29.32
N LYS A 4 22.59 -11.26 -28.92
CA LYS A 4 21.28 -10.86 -28.37
C LYS A 4 21.23 -10.95 -26.84
N ASP A 5 22.36 -11.16 -26.19
CA ASP A 5 22.40 -11.46 -24.76
C ASP A 5 23.31 -10.42 -24.09
N ASN A 6 22.69 -9.35 -23.56
CA ASN A 6 23.20 -8.46 -22.50
C ASN A 6 22.26 -7.24 -22.36
N LEU A 7 20.96 -7.48 -22.15
CA LEU A 7 20.12 -6.46 -21.52
C LEU A 7 20.38 -6.59 -20.01
N PRO A 8 20.68 -5.50 -19.29
CA PRO A 8 20.86 -5.57 -17.85
C PRO A 8 19.56 -6.10 -17.25
N GLU A 9 19.67 -7.16 -16.45
CA GLU A 9 18.58 -7.65 -15.62
C GLU A 9 18.35 -6.58 -14.55
N VAL A 10 17.47 -5.62 -14.85
CA VAL A 10 17.19 -4.50 -13.94
C VAL A 10 16.55 -5.11 -12.69
N SER A 11 17.29 -5.09 -11.58
CA SER A 11 16.78 -5.57 -10.31
C SER A 11 15.65 -4.65 -9.86
N ILE A 12 14.61 -5.20 -9.23
CA ILE A 12 13.54 -4.38 -8.65
C ILE A 12 14.09 -3.35 -7.67
N ASN A 13 15.21 -3.67 -7.01
CA ASN A 13 15.92 -2.77 -6.11
C ASN A 13 16.56 -1.57 -6.84
N ASP A 14 16.81 -1.66 -8.14
CA ASP A 14 17.37 -0.58 -8.96
C ASP A 14 16.27 0.35 -9.54
N LEU A 15 15.00 -0.08 -9.48
CA LEU A 15 13.85 0.68 -9.98
C LEU A 15 13.27 1.66 -8.97
N PHE A 16 13.51 1.43 -7.67
CA PHE A 16 12.92 2.21 -6.59
C PHE A 16 13.96 2.49 -5.51
N THR A 17 13.99 3.73 -5.02
CA THR A 17 14.76 4.06 -3.81
C THR A 17 14.13 3.41 -2.58
N SER A 18 14.91 3.14 -1.51
CA SER A 18 14.36 2.61 -0.25
C SER A 18 13.21 3.47 0.30
N GLY A 19 13.26 4.79 0.10
CA GLY A 19 12.17 5.70 0.49
C GLY A 19 10.88 5.51 -0.31
N GLU A 20 10.98 5.28 -1.62
CA GLU A 20 9.82 4.99 -2.47
C GLU A 20 9.22 3.63 -2.12
N THR A 21 10.06 2.62 -1.91
CA THR A 21 9.62 1.28 -1.47
C THR A 21 8.90 1.36 -0.13
N ALA A 22 9.46 2.08 0.86
CA ALA A 22 8.83 2.24 2.17
C ALA A 22 7.46 2.92 2.06
N ARG A 23 7.35 3.96 1.23
CA ARG A 23 6.09 4.65 0.99
C ARG A 23 5.05 3.74 0.34
N ILE A 24 5.44 2.98 -0.70
CA ILE A 24 4.53 2.03 -1.38
C ILE A 24 4.04 0.96 -0.40
N LEU A 25 4.91 0.45 0.48
CA LEU A 25 4.54 -0.53 1.49
C LEU A 25 3.53 0.04 2.50
N VAL A 26 3.72 1.28 2.93
CA VAL A 26 2.79 1.98 3.84
C VAL A 26 1.43 2.18 3.15
N GLU A 27 1.41 2.64 1.90
CA GLU A 27 0.18 2.79 1.10
C GLU A 27 -0.55 1.43 0.91
N PHE A 28 0.20 0.35 0.67
CA PHE A 28 -0.34 -1.01 0.58
C PHE A 28 -0.96 -1.49 1.90
N LEU A 29 -0.28 -1.28 3.03
CA LEU A 29 -0.77 -1.69 4.35
C LEU A 29 -2.08 -0.99 4.72
N GLU A 30 -2.27 0.27 4.34
CA GLU A 30 -3.54 0.99 4.56
C GLU A 30 -4.73 0.28 3.86
N VAL A 31 -4.54 -0.12 2.61
CA VAL A 31 -5.55 -0.82 1.80
C VAL A 31 -5.81 -2.22 2.32
N GLU A 32 -4.77 -2.96 2.72
CA GLU A 32 -4.87 -4.31 3.27
C GLU A 32 -5.64 -4.33 4.59
N ILE A 33 -5.28 -3.45 5.54
CA ILE A 33 -5.98 -3.36 6.82
C ILE A 33 -7.45 -3.04 6.59
N THR A 34 -7.76 -2.06 5.73
CA THR A 34 -9.15 -1.71 5.38
C THR A 34 -9.90 -2.90 4.78
N SER A 35 -9.24 -3.68 3.91
CA SER A 35 -9.82 -4.88 3.30
C SER A 35 -10.12 -5.96 4.33
N ILE A 36 -9.21 -6.21 5.28
CA ILE A 36 -9.41 -7.16 6.37
C ILE A 36 -10.59 -6.74 7.25
N VAL A 37 -10.66 -5.47 7.67
CA VAL A 37 -11.75 -4.94 8.52
C VAL A 37 -13.11 -5.10 7.84
N LEU A 38 -13.18 -4.80 6.54
CA LEU A 38 -14.39 -4.99 5.73
C LEU A 38 -14.78 -6.47 5.60
N LEU A 39 -13.83 -7.33 5.19
CA LEU A 39 -14.08 -8.75 4.93
C LEU A 39 -14.46 -9.52 6.20
N LYS A 40 -13.91 -9.10 7.35
CA LYS A 40 -14.26 -9.65 8.66
C LYS A 40 -15.57 -9.09 9.22
N GLY A 41 -16.15 -8.07 8.60
CA GLY A 41 -17.40 -7.46 9.05
C GLY A 41 -17.29 -6.74 10.40
N ILE A 42 -16.09 -6.26 10.76
CA ILE A 42 -15.86 -5.51 12.01
C ILE A 42 -16.59 -4.16 11.96
N TYR A 43 -16.72 -3.58 10.77
CA TYR A 43 -17.49 -2.36 10.51
C TYR A 43 -18.58 -2.63 9.46
N PRO A 44 -19.71 -1.91 9.51
CA PRO A 44 -20.77 -2.06 8.52
C PRO A 44 -20.28 -1.65 7.12
N PRO A 45 -20.82 -2.23 6.03
CA PRO A 45 -20.40 -1.88 4.66
C PRO A 45 -20.50 -0.38 4.34
N GLY A 46 -21.44 0.35 4.96
CA GLY A 46 -21.60 1.80 4.81
C GLY A 46 -20.47 2.64 5.40
N ALA A 47 -19.57 2.03 6.19
CA ALA A 47 -18.36 2.67 6.69
C ALA A 47 -17.24 2.73 5.64
N PHE A 48 -17.46 2.18 4.44
CA PHE A 48 -16.46 2.09 3.38
C PHE A 48 -16.97 2.70 2.07
N GLU A 49 -16.05 3.18 1.26
CA GLU A 49 -16.31 3.59 -0.12
C GLU A 49 -15.37 2.88 -1.09
N ARG A 50 -15.82 2.64 -2.33
CA ARG A 50 -14.94 2.15 -3.39
C ARG A 50 -14.19 3.31 -4.01
N ARG A 51 -12.87 3.18 -4.12
CA ARG A 51 -12.00 4.12 -4.84
C ARG A 51 -11.13 3.40 -5.85
N LYS A 52 -10.72 4.13 -6.89
CA LYS A 52 -9.67 3.67 -7.80
C LYS A 52 -8.33 4.14 -7.27
N TYR A 53 -7.44 3.20 -6.99
CA TYR A 53 -6.08 3.47 -6.53
C TYR A 53 -5.10 2.60 -7.31
N MET A 54 -4.06 3.20 -7.91
CA MET A 54 -3.07 2.50 -8.74
C MET A 54 -3.69 1.52 -9.77
N ASN A 55 -4.75 1.96 -10.45
CA ASN A 55 -5.52 1.16 -11.42
C ASN A 55 -6.29 -0.04 -10.85
N LEU A 56 -6.37 -0.19 -9.53
CA LEU A 56 -7.17 -1.19 -8.83
C LEU A 56 -8.36 -0.55 -8.13
N VAL A 57 -9.44 -1.31 -7.97
CA VAL A 57 -10.59 -0.90 -7.16
C VAL A 57 -10.35 -1.37 -5.74
N VAL A 58 -10.19 -0.42 -4.83
CA VAL A 58 -9.93 -0.66 -3.40
C VAL A 58 -11.10 -0.17 -2.57
N HIS A 59 -11.23 -0.68 -1.35
CA HIS A 59 -12.11 -0.12 -0.34
C HIS A 59 -11.31 0.85 0.53
N SER A 60 -11.89 2.02 0.80
CA SER A 60 -11.33 3.04 1.69
C SER A 60 -12.31 3.32 2.82
N ALA A 61 -11.79 3.57 4.04
CA ALA A 61 -12.61 3.90 5.20
C ALA A 61 -13.23 5.29 5.04
N ARG A 62 -14.57 5.35 5.07
CA ARG A 62 -15.36 6.60 5.13
C ARG A 62 -15.62 7.03 6.56
N HIS A 63 -15.68 6.09 7.50
CA HIS A 63 -15.88 6.39 8.92
C HIS A 63 -14.66 7.14 9.49
N PRO A 64 -14.82 8.36 10.04
CA PRO A 64 -13.69 9.21 10.45
C PRO A 64 -12.73 8.51 11.42
N GLU A 65 -13.25 7.92 12.50
CA GLU A 65 -12.40 7.28 13.51
C GLU A 65 -11.65 6.05 12.97
N LEU A 66 -12.29 5.30 12.05
CA LEU A 66 -11.65 4.14 11.43
C LEU A 66 -10.52 4.58 10.51
N ARG A 67 -10.80 5.60 9.69
CA ARG A 67 -9.82 6.19 8.78
C ARG A 67 -8.63 6.75 9.56
N ASP A 68 -8.89 7.54 10.60
CA ASP A 68 -7.85 8.18 11.41
C ASP A 68 -7.02 7.16 12.18
N TYR A 69 -7.64 6.09 12.68
CA TYR A 69 -6.91 4.99 13.32
C TYR A 69 -5.98 4.28 12.34
N ILE A 70 -6.49 3.85 11.17
CA ILE A 70 -5.68 3.15 10.17
C ILE A 70 -4.54 4.05 9.69
N LEU A 71 -4.85 5.31 9.35
CA LEU A 71 -3.85 6.28 8.90
C LEU A 71 -2.77 6.51 9.96
N SER A 72 -3.15 6.70 11.23
CA SER A 72 -2.18 6.93 12.31
C SER A 72 -1.33 5.70 12.58
N ALA A 73 -1.93 4.50 12.59
CA ALA A 73 -1.21 3.25 12.80
C ALA A 73 -0.17 3.00 11.70
N VAL A 74 -0.57 3.18 10.44
CA VAL A 74 0.28 2.92 9.27
C VAL A 74 1.34 4.02 9.10
N SER A 75 1.01 5.29 9.36
CA SER A 75 2.00 6.38 9.38
C SER A 75 3.04 6.18 10.48
N GLY A 76 2.64 5.62 11.63
CA GLY A 76 3.55 5.24 12.71
C GLY A 76 4.55 4.16 12.32
N LEU A 77 4.22 3.31 11.33
CA LEU A 77 5.11 2.27 10.81
C LEU A 77 6.14 2.79 9.79
N HIS A 78 5.85 3.88 9.09
CA HIS A 78 6.73 4.46 8.07
C HIS A 78 8.19 4.62 8.51
N PRO A 79 8.53 5.23 9.67
CA PRO A 79 9.93 5.38 10.09
C PRO A 79 10.63 4.05 10.39
N PHE A 80 9.89 2.97 10.69
CA PHE A 80 10.46 1.64 10.91
C PHE A 80 10.74 0.90 9.60
N ILE A 81 9.93 1.16 8.56
CA ILE A 81 10.07 0.55 7.23
C ILE A 81 11.14 1.27 6.42
N GLN A 82 11.26 2.59 6.55
CA GLN A 82 12.28 3.38 5.85
C GLN A 82 13.70 3.13 6.37
N LYS A 83 13.84 2.48 7.54
CA LYS A 83 15.13 2.33 8.19
C LYS A 83 15.97 1.23 7.51
N ASP A 84 16.82 1.68 6.60
CA ASP A 84 18.08 1.04 6.17
C ASP A 84 19.27 1.89 6.62
#